data_AF-A0A645CNQ4-F1
#
_entry.id   AF-A0A645CNQ4-F1
#
_cell.length_a   1.000
_cell.length_b   1.000
_cell.length_c   1.000
_cell.angle_alpha   90.00
_cell.angle_beta   90.00
_cell.angle_gamma   90.00
#
_symmetry.space_group_name_H-M   'P 1'
#
loop_
_entity.id
_entity.type
_entity.pdbx_description
1 polymer ?
#
loop_
_entity_poly.entity_id
_entity_poly.type
_entity_poly.pdbx_seq_one_letter_code
_entity_poly.pdbx_strand_id
1 'polypeptide(L)'
;MPLFVPFYGTVCLASLACALIMPRIFPLKGFKNTTFNNIEHLKEELVPEGESAIKFGFTKALDRAEVAPSFTTILTNGCKTVIDMYLGLLPLVMAWGTLALIVAEFTPFFNIVSLPIVYVLEFLKIPDAQAAAPAVLVGFTDMFLPSIMISGEGISQVTQFIIGVLSITQLIYLTETGAVILKSDIPLNLKDLFIIFLMRTLIALPIITIIAKILLS
;
A
#
# COMPACT_ATOMS: atom_id res chain seq x y z
N MET A 1 -10.84 18.62 -17.23
CA MET A 1 -9.35 18.57 -17.16
C MET A 1 -8.91 17.12 -17.17
N PRO A 2 -7.76 16.75 -17.75
CA PRO A 2 -7.24 15.40 -17.57
C PRO A 2 -6.89 15.20 -16.09
N LEU A 3 -7.72 14.43 -15.38
CA LEU A 3 -7.55 14.17 -13.94
C LEU A 3 -6.35 13.28 -13.64
N PHE A 4 -5.70 12.72 -14.65
CA PHE A 4 -4.53 11.83 -14.52
C PHE A 4 -3.39 12.46 -13.71
N VAL A 5 -2.88 13.63 -14.11
CA VAL A 5 -1.75 14.27 -13.41
C VAL A 5 -2.11 14.66 -11.98
N PRO A 6 -3.26 15.34 -11.73
CA PRO A 6 -3.67 15.63 -10.35
C PRO A 6 -3.93 14.37 -9.51
N PHE A 7 -4.46 13.29 -10.10
CA PHE A 7 -4.71 12.02 -9.41
C PHE A 7 -3.40 11.40 -8.91
N TYR A 8 -2.43 11.16 -9.78
CA TYR A 8 -1.14 10.59 -9.37
C TYR A 8 -0.33 11.54 -8.49
N GLY A 9 -0.43 12.86 -8.71
CA GLY A 9 0.16 13.86 -7.82
C GLY A 9 -0.41 13.76 -6.39
N THR A 10 -1.72 13.55 -6.27
CA THR A 10 -2.40 13.35 -4.97
C THR A 10 -1.96 12.04 -4.31
N VAL A 11 -1.87 10.94 -5.08
CA VAL A 11 -1.34 9.65 -4.59
C VAL A 11 0.06 9.83 -4.01
N CYS A 12 0.96 10.50 -4.75
CA CYS A 12 2.33 10.74 -4.30
C CYS A 12 2.39 11.58 -3.03
N LEU A 13 1.62 12.68 -2.97
CA LEU A 13 1.59 13.56 -1.79
C LEU A 13 1.02 12.85 -0.56
N ALA A 14 -0.10 12.14 -0.70
CA ALA A 14 -0.71 11.40 0.40
C ALA A 14 0.21 10.25 0.87
N SER A 15 0.87 9.55 -0.07
CA SER A 15 1.83 8.50 0.25
C SER A 15 3.07 9.04 0.95
N LEU A 16 3.58 10.21 0.54
CA LEU A 16 4.70 10.87 1.20
C LEU A 16 4.35 11.28 2.63
N ALA A 17 3.16 11.86 2.84
CA ALA A 17 2.68 12.19 4.17
C ALA A 17 2.56 10.94 5.06
N CYS A 18 2.00 9.85 4.54
CA CYS A 18 1.98 8.56 5.22
C CYS A 18 3.39 8.08 5.57
N ALA A 19 4.37 8.17 4.66
CA ALA A 19 5.75 7.75 4.91
C ALA A 19 6.44 8.56 6.01
N LEU A 20 6.13 9.85 6.15
CA LEU A 20 6.70 10.71 7.20
C LEU A 20 6.04 10.51 8.57
N ILE A 21 4.75 10.17 8.60
CA ILE A 21 3.94 10.10 9.81
C ILE A 21 3.91 8.68 10.39
N MET A 22 3.66 7.66 9.56
CA MET A 22 3.42 6.27 9.99
C MET A 22 4.53 5.64 10.82
N PRO A 23 5.84 5.83 10.51
CA PRO A 23 6.92 5.24 11.32
C PRO A 23 6.91 5.69 12.78
N ARG A 24 6.27 6.85 13.07
CA ARG A 24 6.19 7.43 14.41
C ARG A 24 4.98 6.97 15.22
N ILE A 25 4.09 6.16 14.63
CA ILE A 25 2.82 5.74 15.23
C ILE A 25 2.84 4.21 15.46
N PHE A 26 2.19 3.73 16.51
CA PHE A 26 2.01 2.29 16.79
C PHE A 26 1.18 1.63 15.67
N PRO A 27 1.50 0.43 15.15
CA PRO A 27 2.43 -0.57 15.70
C PRO A 27 3.88 -0.41 15.27
N LEU A 28 4.17 0.41 14.24
CA LEU A 28 5.53 0.55 13.69
C LEU A 28 6.52 1.17 14.67
N LYS A 29 6.07 2.09 15.53
CA LYS A 29 6.88 2.64 16.62
C LYS A 29 7.35 1.58 17.63
N GLY A 30 6.64 0.46 17.74
CA GLY A 30 6.91 -0.59 18.73
C GLY A 30 8.06 -1.53 18.36
N PHE A 31 8.55 -1.47 17.13
CA PHE A 31 9.65 -2.31 16.67
C PHE A 31 10.95 -1.87 17.33
N LYS A 32 11.59 -2.78 18.06
CA LYS A 32 12.88 -2.53 18.70
C LYS A 32 13.95 -2.46 17.62
N ASN A 33 14.94 -1.57 17.82
CA ASN A 33 16.19 -1.56 17.05
C ASN A 33 17.08 -2.75 17.47
N THR A 34 16.57 -3.96 17.28
CA THR A 34 17.30 -5.21 17.52
C THR A 34 17.38 -5.95 16.20
N THR A 35 18.54 -6.51 15.93
CA THR A 35 18.76 -7.34 14.76
C THR A 35 17.98 -8.64 14.85
N PHE A 36 17.58 -9.15 13.68
CA PHE A 36 16.98 -10.48 13.57
C PHE A 36 17.96 -11.52 14.16
N ASN A 37 17.48 -12.36 15.08
CA ASN A 37 18.26 -13.38 15.79
C ASN A 37 19.47 -12.90 16.63
N ASN A 38 19.50 -11.65 17.11
CA ASN A 38 20.63 -11.10 17.90
C ASN A 38 21.99 -11.18 17.19
N ILE A 39 22.01 -11.30 15.86
CA ILE A 39 23.23 -11.24 15.07
C ILE A 39 23.74 -9.80 15.15
N GLU A 40 25.03 -9.53 15.39
CA GLU A 40 25.52 -8.15 15.32
C GLU A 40 25.08 -7.53 13.99
N HIS A 41 24.67 -6.25 14.01
CA HIS A 41 24.36 -5.54 12.77
C HIS A 41 25.49 -5.84 11.78
N LEU A 42 25.13 -6.36 10.58
CA LEU A 42 26.03 -6.30 9.44
C LEU A 42 26.51 -4.85 9.43
N LYS A 43 27.77 -4.63 9.84
CA LYS A 43 28.34 -3.30 9.88
C LYS A 43 28.02 -2.72 8.52
N GLU A 44 27.21 -1.67 8.48
CA GLU A 44 27.27 -0.78 7.32
C GLU A 44 28.76 -0.57 7.12
N GLU A 45 29.28 -0.90 5.93
CA GLU A 45 30.68 -0.69 5.65
C GLU A 45 30.87 0.82 5.65
N LEU A 46 31.13 1.36 6.86
CA LEU A 46 31.34 2.76 7.10
C LEU A 46 32.49 3.17 6.22
N VAL A 47 32.29 4.25 5.46
CA VAL A 47 33.32 4.81 4.58
C VAL A 47 34.61 4.92 5.40
N PRO A 48 35.71 4.27 4.98
CA PRO A 48 36.96 4.28 5.72
C PRO A 48 37.42 5.72 6.02
N GLU A 49 37.95 5.96 7.22
CA GLU A 49 38.45 7.30 7.59
C GLU A 49 39.51 7.77 6.58
N GLY A 50 39.24 8.92 5.94
CA GLY A 50 40.12 9.50 4.92
C GLY A 50 39.78 9.17 3.46
N GLU A 51 38.75 8.34 3.21
CA GLU A 51 38.27 8.07 1.85
C GLU A 51 37.01 8.88 1.50
N SER A 52 36.92 9.34 0.25
CA SER A 52 35.70 9.99 -0.25
C SER A 52 34.60 8.96 -0.47
N ALA A 53 33.38 9.24 0.01
CA ALA A 53 32.21 8.36 -0.16
C ALA A 53 31.94 7.98 -1.62
N ILE A 54 32.25 8.88 -2.57
CA ILE A 54 32.10 8.63 -4.00
C ILE A 54 33.09 7.56 -4.47
N LYS A 55 34.35 7.66 -4.03
CA LYS A 55 35.40 6.72 -4.40
C LYS A 55 35.13 5.34 -3.80
N PHE A 56 34.77 5.29 -2.52
CA PHE A 56 34.41 4.07 -1.83
C PHE A 56 33.20 3.37 -2.48
N GLY A 57 32.12 4.11 -2.77
CA GLY A 57 30.94 3.59 -3.45
C GLY A 57 31.24 3.08 -4.86
N PHE A 58 32.12 3.76 -5.60
CA PHE A 58 32.53 3.32 -6.94
C PHE A 58 33.34 2.02 -6.90
N THR A 59 34.31 1.91 -5.98
CA THR A 59 35.07 0.66 -5.78
C THR A 59 34.14 -0.50 -5.45
N LYS A 60 33.18 -0.30 -4.53
CA LYS A 60 32.22 -1.35 -4.17
C LYS A 60 31.29 -1.74 -5.33
N ALA A 61 30.89 -0.78 -6.16
CA ALA A 61 30.10 -1.08 -7.34
C ALA A 61 30.88 -1.93 -8.35
N LEU A 62 32.19 -1.68 -8.51
CA LEU A 62 33.09 -2.49 -9.34
C LEU A 62 33.26 -3.90 -8.77
N ASP A 63 33.55 -4.03 -7.46
CA ASP A 63 33.66 -5.33 -6.79
C ASP A 63 32.38 -6.15 -6.96
N ARG A 64 31.22 -5.50 -6.85
CA ARG A 64 29.92 -6.17 -7.04
C ARG A 64 29.66 -6.56 -8.50
N ALA A 65 30.12 -5.74 -9.45
CA ALA A 65 30.00 -6.02 -10.88
C ALA A 65 30.90 -7.17 -11.32
N GLU A 66 32.09 -7.32 -10.72
CA GLU A 66 33.02 -8.41 -11.02
C GLU A 66 32.45 -9.78 -10.67
N VAL A 67 31.71 -9.88 -9.55
CA VAL A 67 31.02 -11.11 -9.12
C VAL A 67 29.57 -11.22 -9.64
N ALA A 68 29.14 -10.30 -10.50
CA ALA A 68 27.76 -10.30 -11.00
C ALA A 68 27.51 -11.49 -11.93
N PRO A 69 26.36 -12.16 -11.84
CA PRO A 69 25.99 -13.22 -12.78
C PRO A 69 25.89 -12.68 -14.21
N SER A 70 26.10 -13.56 -15.19
CA SER A 70 26.01 -13.20 -16.61
C SER A 70 24.61 -12.69 -16.98
N PHE A 71 24.54 -11.86 -18.03
CA PHE A 71 23.27 -11.29 -18.51
C PHE A 71 22.19 -12.35 -18.79
N THR A 72 22.57 -13.48 -19.39
CA THR A 72 21.65 -14.58 -19.68
C THR A 72 21.16 -15.26 -18.42
N THR A 73 22.00 -15.41 -17.40
CA THR A 73 21.60 -15.92 -16.08
C THR A 73 20.64 -14.97 -15.39
N ILE A 74 20.88 -13.66 -15.44
CA ILE A 74 19.98 -12.64 -14.88
C ILE A 74 18.61 -12.71 -15.56
N LEU A 75 18.58 -12.72 -16.89
CA LEU A 75 17.32 -12.78 -17.64
C LEU A 75 16.55 -14.07 -17.34
N THR A 76 17.23 -15.22 -17.36
CA THR A 76 16.62 -16.52 -17.08
C THR A 76 16.06 -16.59 -15.67
N ASN A 77 16.82 -16.13 -14.68
CA ASN A 77 16.37 -16.10 -13.28
C ASN A 77 15.20 -15.13 -13.11
N GLY A 78 15.26 -13.94 -13.72
CA GLY A 78 14.16 -12.98 -13.71
C GLY A 78 12.87 -13.57 -14.30
N CYS A 79 12.94 -14.20 -15.47
CA CYS A 79 11.79 -14.87 -16.07
C CYS A 79 11.22 -15.98 -15.17
N LYS A 80 12.09 -16.82 -14.58
CA LYS A 80 11.65 -17.85 -13.61
C LYS A 80 10.95 -17.22 -12.41
N THR A 81 11.54 -16.19 -11.81
CA THR A 81 10.94 -15.49 -10.67
C THR A 81 9.57 -14.90 -11.01
N VAL A 82 9.38 -14.29 -12.18
CA VAL A 82 8.08 -13.75 -12.60
C VAL A 82 7.05 -14.88 -12.79
N ILE A 83 7.43 -15.97 -13.46
CA ILE A 83 6.55 -17.12 -13.66
C ILE A 83 6.16 -17.76 -12.32
N ASP A 84 7.13 -17.97 -11.44
CA ASP A 84 6.92 -18.53 -10.10
C ASP A 84 5.98 -17.64 -9.27
N MET A 85 6.18 -16.32 -9.34
CA MET A 85 5.31 -15.34 -8.70
C MET A 85 3.88 -15.39 -9.26
N TYR A 86 3.72 -15.46 -10.59
CA TYR A 86 2.40 -15.52 -11.20
C TYR A 86 1.64 -16.80 -10.87
N LEU A 87 2.29 -17.96 -11.00
CA LEU A 87 1.65 -19.25 -10.67
C LEU A 87 1.38 -19.40 -9.17
N GLY A 88 2.21 -18.80 -8.31
CA GLY A 88 2.03 -18.84 -6.86
C GLY A 88 1.01 -17.84 -6.32
N LEU A 89 0.98 -16.61 -6.84
CA LEU A 89 0.15 -15.52 -6.32
C LEU A 89 -1.19 -15.38 -7.04
N LEU A 90 -1.27 -15.51 -8.37
CA LEU A 90 -2.52 -15.24 -9.11
C LEU A 90 -3.71 -16.08 -8.61
N PRO A 91 -3.59 -17.42 -8.41
CA PRO A 91 -4.72 -18.21 -7.92
C PRO A 91 -5.18 -17.78 -6.52
N LEU A 92 -4.24 -17.40 -5.66
CA LEU A 92 -4.52 -16.92 -4.31
C LEU A 92 -5.27 -15.58 -4.34
N VAL A 93 -4.78 -14.64 -5.14
CA VAL A 93 -5.39 -13.31 -5.35
C VAL A 93 -6.80 -13.47 -5.91
N MET A 94 -6.97 -14.29 -6.95
CA MET A 94 -8.28 -14.52 -7.57
C MET A 94 -9.27 -15.16 -6.61
N ALA A 95 -8.85 -16.14 -5.80
CA ALA A 95 -9.72 -16.78 -4.82
C ALA A 95 -10.17 -15.79 -3.74
N TRP A 96 -9.24 -15.06 -3.14
CA TRP A 96 -9.55 -14.07 -2.10
C TRP A 96 -10.35 -12.88 -2.63
N GLY A 97 -9.99 -12.35 -3.81
CA GLY A 97 -10.71 -11.27 -4.47
C GLY A 97 -12.16 -11.67 -4.81
N THR A 98 -12.36 -12.89 -5.32
CA THR A 98 -13.71 -13.41 -5.61
C THR A 98 -14.53 -13.58 -4.35
N LEU A 99 -13.97 -14.16 -3.28
CA LEU A 99 -14.66 -14.31 -2.00
C LEU A 99 -15.01 -12.96 -1.38
N ALA A 100 -14.07 -12.01 -1.39
CA ALA A 100 -14.29 -10.66 -0.89
C ALA A 100 -15.39 -9.95 -1.68
N LEU A 101 -15.40 -10.08 -3.00
CA LEU A 101 -16.46 -9.53 -3.86
C LEU A 101 -17.82 -10.17 -3.57
N ILE A 102 -17.90 -11.49 -3.40
CA ILE A 102 -19.16 -12.15 -3.04
C ILE A 102 -19.69 -11.61 -1.72
N VAL A 103 -18.82 -11.44 -0.72
CA VAL A 103 -19.22 -10.88 0.58
C VAL A 103 -19.63 -9.41 0.44
N ALA A 104 -18.93 -8.62 -0.37
CA ALA A 104 -19.25 -7.21 -0.59
C ALA A 104 -20.56 -6.99 -1.34
N GLU A 105 -20.85 -7.81 -2.36
CA GLU A 105 -22.00 -7.63 -3.25
C GLU A 105 -23.28 -8.29 -2.68
N PHE A 106 -23.16 -9.51 -2.15
CA PHE A 106 -24.33 -10.32 -1.77
C PHE A 106 -24.64 -10.31 -0.27
N THR A 107 -23.82 -9.67 0.58
CA THR A 107 -24.06 -9.64 2.02
C THR A 107 -23.97 -8.23 2.60
N PRO A 108 -24.72 -7.91 3.67
CA PRO A 108 -24.63 -6.60 4.32
C PRO A 108 -23.38 -6.43 5.19
N PHE A 109 -22.42 -7.37 5.15
CA PHE A 109 -21.26 -7.39 6.06
C PHE A 109 -20.47 -6.07 6.00
N PHE A 110 -20.05 -5.64 4.81
CA PHE A 110 -19.29 -4.39 4.67
C PHE A 110 -20.15 -3.14 4.93
N ASN A 111 -21.46 -3.19 4.70
CA ASN A 111 -22.37 -2.08 5.06
C ASN A 111 -22.44 -1.87 6.57
N ILE A 112 -22.45 -2.96 7.35
CA ILE A 112 -22.50 -2.88 8.82
C ILE A 112 -21.14 -2.46 9.39
N VAL A 113 -20.04 -3.07 8.91
CA VAL A 113 -18.70 -2.81 9.44
C VAL A 113 -18.20 -1.41 9.04
N SER A 114 -18.67 -0.87 7.92
CA SER A 114 -18.30 0.48 7.46
C SER A 114 -19.08 1.63 8.12
N LEU A 115 -20.05 1.36 8.99
CA LEU A 115 -20.81 2.41 9.69
C LEU A 115 -19.93 3.48 10.37
N PRO A 116 -18.83 3.14 11.08
CA PRO A 116 -17.93 4.15 11.63
C PRO A 116 -17.27 5.02 10.56
N ILE A 117 -16.99 4.45 9.38
CA ILE A 117 -16.37 5.16 8.26
C ILE A 117 -17.36 6.13 7.61
N VAL A 118 -18.66 5.81 7.58
CA VAL A 118 -19.71 6.73 7.12
C VAL A 118 -19.61 8.07 7.86
N TYR A 119 -19.54 8.03 9.20
CA TYR A 119 -19.43 9.25 10.00
C TYR A 119 -18.16 10.06 9.69
N VAL A 120 -17.04 9.39 9.40
CA VAL A 120 -15.79 10.07 9.01
C VAL A 120 -15.94 10.74 7.65
N LEU A 121 -16.56 10.07 6.67
CA LEU A 121 -16.79 10.62 5.34
C LEU A 121 -17.79 11.79 5.35
N GLU A 122 -18.86 11.67 6.14
CA GLU A 122 -19.84 12.74 6.35
C GLU A 122 -19.22 13.96 7.06
N PHE A 123 -18.39 13.73 8.08
CA PHE A 123 -17.64 14.79 8.74
C PHE A 123 -16.72 15.54 7.77
N LEU A 124 -16.07 14.80 6.88
CA LEU A 124 -15.28 15.36 5.79
C LEU A 124 -16.13 15.97 4.66
N LYS A 125 -17.47 15.94 4.76
CA LYS A 125 -18.42 16.44 3.76
C LYS A 125 -18.17 15.86 2.38
N ILE A 126 -17.95 14.55 2.30
CA ILE A 126 -17.79 13.82 1.04
C ILE A 126 -19.18 13.42 0.54
N PRO A 127 -19.55 13.73 -0.71
CA PRO A 127 -20.82 13.26 -1.28
C PRO A 127 -20.92 11.73 -1.27
N ASP A 128 -22.13 11.19 -1.25
CA ASP A 128 -22.35 9.73 -1.37
C ASP A 128 -21.61 8.91 -0.29
N ALA A 129 -21.41 9.47 0.90
CA ALA A 129 -20.65 8.86 1.99
C ALA A 129 -21.13 7.44 2.35
N GLN A 130 -22.43 7.19 2.31
CA GLN A 130 -23.00 5.87 2.58
C GLN A 130 -22.61 4.82 1.51
N ALA A 131 -22.55 5.22 0.24
CA ALA A 131 -22.12 4.34 -0.84
C ALA A 131 -20.59 4.15 -0.86
N ALA A 132 -19.84 5.17 -0.44
CA ALA A 132 -18.39 5.16 -0.43
C ALA A 132 -17.78 4.42 0.77
N ALA A 133 -18.45 4.40 1.93
CA ALA A 133 -17.89 3.81 3.15
C ALA A 133 -17.56 2.30 3.05
N PRO A 134 -18.41 1.44 2.44
CA PRO A 134 -18.07 0.04 2.20
C PRO A 134 -16.81 -0.09 1.33
N ALA A 135 -16.72 0.71 0.25
CA ALA A 135 -15.59 0.69 -0.67
C ALA A 135 -14.26 1.02 0.03
N VAL A 136 -14.26 1.95 1.00
CA VAL A 136 -13.06 2.25 1.80
C VAL A 136 -12.53 1.02 2.51
N LEU A 137 -13.38 0.20 3.14
CA LEU A 137 -12.97 -0.97 3.90
C LEU A 137 -12.65 -2.18 3.03
N VAL A 138 -13.37 -2.36 1.92
CA VAL A 138 -13.08 -3.41 0.93
C VAL A 138 -11.67 -3.22 0.36
N GLY A 139 -11.13 -2.00 0.37
CA GLY A 139 -9.72 -1.71 0.03
C GLY A 139 -8.69 -2.51 0.83
N PHE A 140 -9.05 -2.99 2.03
CA PHE A 140 -8.19 -3.89 2.78
C PHE A 140 -8.07 -5.28 2.16
N THR A 141 -9.13 -5.72 1.47
CA THR A 141 -9.14 -7.01 0.79
C THR A 141 -8.44 -6.93 -0.56
N ASP A 142 -8.71 -5.90 -1.34
CA ASP A 142 -8.17 -5.73 -2.70
C ASP A 142 -8.11 -4.24 -3.08
N MET A 143 -7.07 -3.83 -3.79
CA MET A 143 -6.87 -2.43 -4.18
C MET A 143 -7.78 -1.96 -5.34
N PHE A 144 -8.36 -2.87 -6.13
CA PHE A 144 -9.17 -2.52 -7.30
C PHE A 144 -10.67 -2.49 -6.98
N LEU A 145 -11.12 -3.37 -6.08
CA LEU A 145 -12.53 -3.44 -5.66
C LEU A 145 -13.14 -2.08 -5.27
N PRO A 146 -12.47 -1.21 -4.48
CA PRO A 146 -13.03 0.09 -4.12
C PRO A 146 -13.41 0.92 -5.34
N SER A 147 -12.50 1.00 -6.32
CA SER A 147 -12.69 1.78 -7.54
C SER A 147 -13.79 1.22 -8.43
N ILE A 148 -13.97 -0.10 -8.45
CA ILE A 148 -15.05 -0.75 -9.20
C ILE A 148 -16.40 -0.44 -8.54
N MET A 149 -16.51 -0.56 -7.22
CA MET A 149 -17.76 -0.31 -6.47
C MET A 149 -18.27 1.13 -6.63
N ILE A 150 -17.36 2.09 -6.73
CA ILE A 150 -17.69 3.53 -6.87
C ILE A 150 -17.75 4.02 -8.32
N SER A 151 -17.47 3.16 -9.30
CA SER A 151 -17.50 3.52 -10.74
C SER A 151 -18.90 3.63 -11.34
N GLY A 152 -19.94 3.27 -10.57
CA GLY A 152 -21.33 3.28 -11.01
C GLY A 152 -21.88 4.67 -11.34
N GLU A 153 -22.93 4.70 -12.17
CA GLU A 153 -23.68 5.92 -12.49
C GLU A 153 -24.39 6.46 -11.24
N GLY A 154 -24.27 7.77 -11.00
CA GLY A 154 -24.93 8.45 -9.88
C GLY A 154 -24.03 8.82 -8.69
N ILE A 155 -22.74 8.42 -8.70
CA ILE A 155 -21.77 8.85 -7.69
C ILE A 155 -21.04 10.11 -8.15
N SER A 156 -20.85 11.06 -7.23
CA SER A 156 -20.09 12.27 -7.47
C SER A 156 -18.67 12.00 -7.95
N GLN A 157 -18.22 12.76 -8.95
CA GLN A 157 -16.83 12.71 -9.43
C GLN A 157 -15.81 12.98 -8.31
N VAL A 158 -16.17 13.79 -7.32
CA VAL A 158 -15.31 14.06 -6.15
C VAL A 158 -15.11 12.78 -5.33
N THR A 159 -16.20 12.05 -5.06
CA THR A 159 -16.15 10.78 -4.32
C THR A 159 -15.40 9.72 -5.12
N GLN A 160 -15.62 9.67 -6.45
CA GLN A 160 -14.89 8.78 -7.33
C GLN A 160 -13.37 9.03 -7.29
N PHE A 161 -12.98 10.30 -7.33
CA PHE A 161 -11.58 10.70 -7.21
C PHE A 161 -11.00 10.33 -5.86
N ILE A 162 -11.69 10.64 -4.76
CA ILE A 162 -11.19 10.36 -3.40
C ILE A 162 -10.97 8.87 -3.19
N ILE A 163 -11.96 8.04 -3.51
CA ILE A 163 -11.86 6.59 -3.28
C ILE A 163 -10.85 5.94 -4.23
N GLY A 164 -10.77 6.39 -5.49
CA GLY A 164 -9.76 5.90 -6.44
C GLY A 164 -8.32 6.25 -6.03
N VAL A 165 -8.08 7.45 -5.49
CA VAL A 165 -6.75 7.80 -4.95
C VAL A 165 -6.45 7.02 -3.67
N LEU A 166 -7.45 6.87 -2.80
CA LEU A 166 -7.31 6.18 -1.53
C LEU A 166 -6.94 4.70 -1.72
N SER A 167 -7.57 4.00 -2.67
CA SER A 167 -7.34 2.58 -2.91
C SER A 167 -5.89 2.27 -3.31
N ILE A 168 -5.25 3.16 -4.07
CA ILE A 168 -3.83 3.06 -4.42
C ILE A 168 -2.94 3.47 -3.23
N THR A 169 -3.35 4.49 -2.48
CA THR A 169 -2.55 5.05 -1.38
C THR A 169 -2.49 4.13 -0.16
N GLN A 170 -3.43 3.21 0.03
CA GLN A 170 -3.45 2.32 1.20
C GLN A 170 -2.30 1.30 1.19
N LEU A 171 -1.78 0.89 0.02
CA LEU A 171 -0.67 -0.06 -0.25
C LEU A 171 -0.73 -1.46 0.43
N ILE A 172 -1.45 -1.61 1.54
CA ILE A 172 -1.55 -2.85 2.32
C ILE A 172 -2.93 -3.44 2.08
N TYR A 173 -2.95 -4.59 1.40
CA TYR A 173 -4.15 -5.37 1.11
C TYR A 173 -3.83 -6.86 1.21
N LEU A 174 -4.85 -7.66 1.55
CA LEU A 174 -4.66 -9.05 1.94
C LEU A 174 -4.23 -9.97 0.78
N THR A 175 -4.64 -9.68 -0.45
CA THR A 175 -4.43 -10.58 -1.58
C THR A 175 -2.96 -10.75 -1.98
N GLU A 176 -2.13 -9.71 -1.85
CA GLU A 176 -0.70 -9.78 -2.22
C GLU A 176 0.22 -9.37 -1.07
N THR A 177 0.24 -8.09 -0.71
CA THR A 177 1.19 -7.56 0.28
C THR A 177 0.95 -8.17 1.66
N GLY A 178 -0.30 -8.40 2.05
CA GLY A 178 -0.66 -9.10 3.28
C GLY A 178 -0.17 -10.55 3.31
N ALA A 179 -0.41 -11.32 2.24
CA ALA A 179 0.03 -12.72 2.16
C ALA A 179 1.56 -12.86 2.23
N VAL A 180 2.30 -11.97 1.55
CA VAL A 180 3.77 -11.96 1.58
C VAL A 180 4.27 -11.61 2.97
N ILE A 181 3.71 -10.59 3.64
CA ILE A 181 4.11 -10.18 4.98
C ILE A 181 3.83 -11.30 5.99
N LEU A 182 2.65 -11.92 5.95
CA LEU A 182 2.26 -13.00 6.86
C LEU A 182 3.08 -14.28 6.66
N LYS A 183 3.62 -14.51 5.46
CA LYS A 183 4.53 -15.63 5.16
C LYS A 183 5.99 -15.34 5.50
N SER A 184 6.35 -14.06 5.63
CA SER A 184 7.71 -13.62 5.95
C SER A 184 7.99 -13.65 7.45
N ASP A 185 9.27 -13.59 7.83
CA ASP A 185 9.70 -13.49 9.22
C ASP A 185 9.46 -12.10 9.87
N ILE A 186 8.68 -11.23 9.21
CA ILE A 186 8.27 -9.95 9.75
C ILE A 186 7.25 -10.21 10.87
N PRO A 187 7.47 -9.73 12.11
CA PRO A 187 6.59 -10.03 13.24
C PRO A 187 5.34 -9.14 13.23
N LEU A 188 4.55 -9.23 12.16
CA LEU A 188 3.26 -8.56 11.98
C LEU A 188 2.16 -9.61 11.85
N ASN A 189 1.14 -9.51 12.69
CA ASN A 189 -0.05 -10.34 12.58
C ASN A 189 -1.10 -9.69 11.68
N LEU A 190 -2.12 -10.46 11.30
CA LEU A 190 -3.27 -9.97 10.52
C LEU A 190 -3.95 -8.74 11.18
N LYS A 191 -4.01 -8.74 12.52
CA LYS A 191 -4.54 -7.60 13.30
C LYS A 191 -3.69 -6.34 13.13
N ASP A 192 -2.38 -6.48 13.15
CA ASP A 192 -1.45 -5.36 12.99
C ASP A 192 -1.57 -4.78 11.59
N LEU A 193 -1.69 -5.62 10.56
CA LEU A 193 -1.94 -5.20 9.17
C LEU A 193 -3.24 -4.40 9.05
N PHE A 194 -4.33 -4.86 9.68
CA PHE A 194 -5.61 -4.16 9.67
C PHE A 194 -5.53 -2.81 10.39
N ILE A 195 -4.82 -2.72 11.52
CA ILE A 195 -4.60 -1.46 12.23
C ILE A 195 -3.78 -0.49 11.36
N ILE A 196 -2.71 -0.97 10.72
CA ILE A 196 -1.89 -0.16 9.81
C ILE A 196 -2.74 0.36 8.64
N PHE A 197 -3.61 -0.47 8.08
CA PHE A 197 -4.54 -0.10 7.04
C PHE A 197 -5.49 1.03 7.46
N LEU A 198 -6.12 0.91 8.64
CA LEU A 198 -7.02 1.95 9.16
C LEU A 198 -6.28 3.27 9.43
N MET A 199 -5.07 3.21 9.98
CA MET A 199 -4.26 4.41 10.24
C MET A 199 -3.81 5.09 8.95
N ARG A 200 -3.36 4.32 7.95
CA ARG A 200 -3.03 4.88 6.62
C ARG A 200 -4.24 5.55 6.01
N THR A 201 -5.40 4.93 6.12
CA THR A 201 -6.67 5.51 5.67
C THR A 201 -6.97 6.81 6.39
N LEU A 202 -6.84 6.84 7.72
CA LEU A 202 -7.09 8.03 8.53
C LEU A 202 -6.16 9.21 8.20
N ILE A 203 -4.90 8.93 7.85
CA ILE A 203 -3.92 9.97 7.47
C ILE A 203 -4.13 10.43 6.03
N ALA A 204 -4.32 9.49 5.10
CA ALA A 204 -4.42 9.79 3.67
C ALA A 204 -5.75 10.48 3.33
N LEU A 205 -6.87 10.01 3.89
CA LEU A 205 -8.21 10.46 3.52
C LEU A 205 -8.42 11.98 3.67
N PRO A 206 -8.01 12.65 4.77
CA PRO A 206 -8.11 14.10 4.88
C PRO A 206 -7.29 14.84 3.82
N ILE A 207 -6.07 14.38 3.55
CA ILE A 207 -5.16 14.99 2.57
C ILE A 207 -5.77 14.90 1.16
N ILE A 208 -6.22 13.70 0.80
CA ILE A 208 -6.87 13.44 -0.48
C ILE A 208 -8.15 14.28 -0.61
N THR A 209 -8.96 14.36 0.45
CA THR A 209 -10.21 15.13 0.45
C THR A 209 -9.96 16.63 0.24
N ILE A 210 -8.95 17.19 0.90
CA ILE A 210 -8.59 18.61 0.73
C ILE A 210 -8.19 18.87 -0.73
N ILE A 211 -7.33 18.03 -1.30
CA ILE A 211 -6.87 18.20 -2.68
C ILE A 211 -8.03 17.99 -3.67
N ALA A 212 -8.86 16.98 -3.46
CA ALA A 212 -10.03 16.71 -4.29
C ALA A 212 -10.99 17.91 -4.30
N LYS A 213 -11.26 18.51 -3.14
CA LYS A 213 -12.10 19.71 -3.06
C LYS A 213 -11.46 20.92 -3.76
N ILE A 214 -10.16 21.12 -3.64
CA ILE A 214 -9.48 22.23 -4.33
C ILE A 214 -9.55 22.06 -5.86
N LEU A 215 -9.47 20.83 -6.37
CA LEU A 215 -9.42 20.54 -7.80
C LEU A 215 -10.79 20.40 -8.46
N LEU A 216 -11.80 19.95 -7.71
CA LEU A 216 -13.11 19.52 -8.23
C LEU A 216 -14.30 20.27 -7.60
N SER A 217 -14.07 21.25 -6.71
CA SER A 217 -15.13 22.19 -6.26
C SER A 217 -15.27 23.39 -7.17
#